data_AF-A0A1F2VSN4-F1
#
_entry.id   AF-A0A1F2VSN4-F1
#
_cell.length_a   1.000
_cell.length_b   1.000
_cell.length_c   1.000
_cell.angle_alpha   90.00
_cell.angle_beta   90.00
_cell.angle_gamma   90.00
#
_symmetry.space_group_name_H-M   'P 1'
#
loop_
_entity.id
_entity.type
_entity.pdbx_description
1 polymer ?
#
loop_
_entity_poly.entity_id
_entity_poly.type
_entity_poly.pdbx_seq_one_letter_code
_entity_poly.pdbx_strand_id
1 'polypeptide(L)' 'MQELSLYLDGDLTSARRRTIERHIKACACCGTMAERLRVTVAACRAEGKRRPPSDVRSRAAQRIRALTSH' A
#
# COMPACT_ATOMS: atom_id res chain seq x y z
N MET A 1 -0.50 3.04 15.85
CA MET A 1 -0.22 2.26 14.62
C MET A 1 -1.05 2.72 13.42
N GLN A 2 -2.38 2.90 13.53
CA GLN A 2 -3.24 3.25 12.39
C GLN A 2 -2.83 4.51 11.62
N GLU A 3 -2.42 5.59 12.31
CA GLU A 3 -2.00 6.84 11.65
C GLU A 3 -0.74 6.67 10.77
N LEU A 4 0.16 5.75 11.15
CA LEU A 4 1.36 5.48 10.36
C LEU A 4 1.03 4.71 9.09
N SER A 5 0.03 3.82 9.11
CA SER A 5 -0.48 3.16 7.90
C SER A 5 -1.05 4.19 6.93
N LEU A 6 -1.96 5.05 7.40
CA LEU A 6 -2.56 6.11 6.56
C LEU A 6 -1.49 7.05 5.98
N TYR A 7 -0.44 7.36 6.75
CA TYR A 7 0.69 8.14 6.27
C TYR A 7 1.46 7.44 5.12
N LEU A 8 1.69 6.13 5.22
CA LEU A 8 2.38 5.32 4.20
C LEU A 8 1.52 5.08 2.95
N ASP A 9 0.21 4.96 3.14
CA ASP A 9 -0.77 4.79 2.07
C ASP A 9 -1.04 6.12 1.33
N GLY A 10 -0.74 7.25 1.98
CA GLY A 10 -0.94 8.58 1.41
C GLY A 10 -2.32 9.15 1.70
N ASP A 11 -3.14 8.45 2.49
CA ASP A 11 -4.52 8.75 2.83
C ASP A 11 -4.63 9.69 4.05
N LEU A 12 -3.83 10.76 4.04
CA LEU A 12 -3.88 11.80 5.05
C LEU A 12 -4.09 13.17 4.41
N THR A 13 -4.86 14.01 5.10
CA THR A 13 -4.89 15.44 4.78
C THR A 13 -3.49 16.04 4.93
N SER A 14 -3.20 17.08 4.15
CA SER A 14 -1.89 17.74 4.16
C SER A 14 -1.50 18.24 5.56
N ALA A 15 -2.47 18.67 6.37
CA ALA A 15 -2.24 19.10 7.75
C ALA A 15 -1.80 17.94 8.66
N ARG A 16 -2.49 16.80 8.59
CA ARG A 16 -2.13 15.60 9.37
C ARG A 16 -0.79 15.02 8.95
N ARG A 17 -0.52 14.99 7.63
CA ARG A 17 0.77 14.54 7.09
C ARG A 17 1.94 15.32 7.70
N ARG A 18 1.87 16.66 7.70
CA ARG A 18 2.92 17.51 8.30
C ARG A 18 3.12 17.25 9.79
N THR A 19 2.04 17.01 10.54
CA THR A 19 2.14 16.69 11.97
C THR A 19 2.87 15.37 12.22
N ILE A 20 2.55 14.34 11.44
CA ILE A 20 3.22 13.04 11.54
C ILE A 20 4.67 13.12 11.08
N GLU A 21 4.97 13.85 10.01
CA GLU A 21 6.35 14.06 9.56
C GLU A 21 7.21 14.77 10.61
N ARG A 22 6.66 15.79 11.28
CA ARG A 22 7.34 16.45 12.40
C ARG A 22 7.63 15.46 13.53
N HIS A 23 6.67 14.60 13.89
CA HIS A 23 6.87 13.60 14.93
C HIS A 23 7.92 12.54 14.55
N ILE A 24 7.86 12.01 13.32
CA ILE A 24 8.84 11.04 12.80
C ILE A 24 10.26 11.62 12.83
N LYS A 25 10.41 12.91 12.52
CA LYS A 25 11.71 13.62 12.61
C LYS A 25 12.18 13.83 14.05
N ALA A 26 11.26 14.08 14.98
CA ALA A 26 11.60 14.38 16.38
C ALA A 26 11.77 13.13 17.26
N CYS A 27 11.23 11.97 16.87
CA CYS A 27 11.23 10.75 17.67
C CYS A 27 11.98 9.62 16.95
N ALA A 28 13.16 9.24 17.45
CA ALA A 28 14.00 8.21 16.85
C ALA A 28 13.31 6.84 16.73
N CYS A 29 12.49 6.46 17.72
CA CYS A 29 11.70 5.23 17.70
C CYS A 29 10.71 5.22 16.52
N CYS A 30 9.94 6.30 16.37
CA CYS A 30 8.96 6.44 15.30
C CYS A 30 9.62 6.64 13.93
N GLY A 31 10.78 7.31 13.87
CA GLY A 31 11.65 7.40 12.70
C GLY A 31 12.06 6.03 12.18
N THR A 32 12.62 5.20 13.06
CA THR A 32 13.05 3.84 12.73
C THR A 32 11.89 2.96 12.28
N MET A 33 10.75 3.02 12.98
CA MET A 33 9.57 2.25 12.61
C MET A 33 8.99 2.67 11.25
N ALA A 34 8.91 3.97 10.99
CA ALA A 34 8.44 4.50 9.71
C ALA A 34 9.34 4.04 8.57
N GLU A 35 10.66 4.04 8.76
CA GLU A 35 11.60 3.61 7.73
C GLU A 35 11.45 2.12 7.40
N ARG A 36 11.40 1.26 8.42
CA ARG A 36 11.19 -0.18 8.23
C ARG A 36 9.89 -0.46 7.47
N LEU A 37 8.81 0.23 7.84
CA LEU A 37 7.53 0.04 7.19
C LEU A 37 7.52 0.56 5.74
N ARG A 38 8.22 1.66 5.43
CA ARG A 38 8.38 2.14 4.04
C ARG A 38 9.02 1.08 3.15
N VAL A 39 10.10 0.45 3.63
CA VAL A 39 10.78 -0.62 2.91
C VAL A 39 9.84 -1.81 2.66
N THR A 40 9.14 -2.27 3.69
CA THR A 40 8.20 -3.38 3.57
C THR A 40 7.06 -3.07 2.59
N VAL A 41 6.44 -1.89 2.70
CA VAL A 41 5.36 -1.47 1.81
C VAL A 41 5.86 -1.35 0.37
N ALA A 42 7.07 -0.82 0.15
CA ALA A 42 7.66 -0.73 -1.18
C ALA A 42 7.86 -2.13 -1.80
N ALA A 43 8.35 -3.10 -1.05
CA ALA A 43 8.50 -4.48 -1.50
C ALA A 43 7.15 -5.13 -1.85
N CYS A 44 6.13 -4.98 -0.99
CA CYS A 44 4.79 -5.47 -1.26
C CYS A 44 4.16 -4.84 -2.51
N ARG A 45 4.33 -3.52 -2.69
CA ARG A 45 3.83 -2.80 -3.87
C ARG A 45 4.55 -3.23 -5.15
N ALA A 46 5.84 -3.55 -5.07
CA ALA A 46 6.60 -4.06 -6.22
C ALA A 46 6.07 -5.43 -6.65
N GLU A 47 5.85 -6.36 -5.70
CA GLU A 47 5.29 -7.68 -6.01
C GLU A 47 3.83 -7.59 -6.48
N GLY A 48 3.00 -6.74 -5.88
CA GLY A 48 1.60 -6.56 -6.29
C GLY A 48 1.42 -6.00 -7.71
N LYS A 49 2.42 -5.31 -8.26
CA LYS A 49 2.44 -4.88 -9.66
C LYS A 49 2.79 -6.00 -10.64
N ARG A 50 3.28 -7.14 -10.14
CA ARG A 50 3.61 -8.28 -10.99
C ARG A 50 2.33 -8.83 -11.60
N ARG A 51 2.39 -9.09 -12.92
CA ARG A 51 1.25 -9.64 -13.64
C ARG A 51 0.94 -11.03 -13.09
N PRO A 52 -0.32 -11.33 -12.68
CA PRO A 52 -0.70 -12.67 -12.24
C PRO A 52 -0.42 -13.70 -13.36
N PRO A 53 -0.11 -14.97 -13.06
CA PRO A 53 0.12 -16.01 -14.07
C PRO A 53 -0.99 -16.10 -15.13
N SER A 54 -0.64 -16.53 -16.35
CA SER A 54 -1.57 -16.50 -17.49
C SER A 54 -2.81 -17.35 -17.28
N ASP A 55 -2.70 -18.49 -16.60
CA ASP A 55 -3.83 -19.36 -16.26
C ASP A 55 -4.84 -18.64 -15.34
N VAL A 56 -4.35 -17.93 -14.31
CA VAL A 56 -5.19 -17.13 -13.41
C VAL A 56 -5.95 -16.05 -14.19
N ARG A 57 -5.25 -15.34 -15.08
CA ARG A 57 -5.87 -14.30 -15.91
C ARG A 57 -6.91 -14.89 -16.87
N SER A 58 -6.61 -16.03 -17.49
CA SER A 58 -7.53 -16.71 -18.40
C SER A 58 -8.80 -17.17 -17.69
N ARG A 59 -8.67 -17.77 -16.50
CA ARG A 59 -9.82 -18.16 -15.67
C ARG A 59 -10.67 -16.96 -15.26
N ALA A 60 -10.04 -15.86 -14.82
CA ALA A 60 -10.74 -14.62 -14.46
C ALA A 60 -11.53 -14.06 -15.66
N ALA A 61 -10.89 -13.99 -16.84
CA ALA A 61 -11.54 -13.50 -18.06
C ALA A 61 -12.72 -14.38 -18.49
N GLN A 62 -12.60 -15.71 -18.39
CA GLN A 62 -13.69 -16.64 -18.68
C GLN A 62 -14.88 -16.41 -17.72
N ARG A 63 -14.60 -16.22 -16.42
CA ARG A 63 -15.65 -15.99 -15.42
C ARG A 63 -16.38 -14.67 -15.66
N ILE A 64 -15.65 -13.59 -15.95
CA ILE A 64 -16.24 -12.29 -16.28
C ILE A 64 -17.17 -12.41 -17.48
N ARG A 65 -16.72 -13.05 -18.57
CA ARG A 65 -17.55 -13.26 -19.76
C ARG A 65 -18.86 -13.98 -19.45
N ALA A 66 -18.81 -15.03 -18.64
CA ALA A 66 -19.99 -15.79 -18.25
C ALA A 66 -20.98 -14.99 -17.38
N LEU A 67 -20.50 -13.99 -16.63
CA LEU A 67 -21.35 -13.13 -15.79
C LEU A 67 -22.02 -12.00 -16.59
N THR A 68 -21.40 -11.56 -17.69
CA THR A 68 -21.88 -10.43 -18.50
C THR A 68 -22.69 -10.85 -19.73
N SER A 69 -22.83 -12.14 -19.98
CA SER A 69 -23.59 -12.70 -21.11
C SER A 69 -25.08 -12.94 -20.79
N HIS A 70 -25.60 -12.32 -19.74
CA HIS A 70 -27.00 -12.28 -19.30
C HIS A 70 -27.47 -10.82 -19.26
#